data_AF-C3S7J1-F1
#
_entry.id   AF-C3S7J1-F1
#
_cell.length_a   1.000
_cell.length_b   1.000
_cell.length_c   1.000
_cell.angle_alpha   90.00
_cell.angle_beta   90.00
_cell.angle_gamma   90.00
#
_symmetry.space_group_name_H-M   'P 1'
#
loop_
_entity.id
_entity.type
_entity.pdbx_description
1 polymer ?
#
loop_
_entity_poly.entity_id
_entity_poly.type
_entity_poly.pdbx_seq_one_letter_code
_entity_poly.pdbx_strand_id
1 'polypeptide(L)'
;ILFTGSMSPSCGILEVDDVVYFFFREIAVEFTGFMKKIVSRVAQVCKKDLGGSSLLVNKWTTYQKARLNCSLPGTFPFYFDEIQDVQLVNDTFYALFISSTNGSSGSAICAFTVQSVKDRFADRVYKYRETLTSVYSPL
;
A
#
# COMPACT_ATOMS: atom_id res chain seq x y z
N ILE A 1 0.45 -4.87 -20.52
CA ILE A 1 -0.18 -4.13 -19.42
C ILE A 1 0.72 -2.93 -19.12
N LEU A 2 0.28 -1.71 -19.45
CA LEU A 2 1.02 -0.50 -19.17
C LEU A 2 0.53 0.06 -17.84
N PHE A 3 1.39 0.04 -16.83
CA PHE A 3 1.15 0.72 -15.56
C PHE A 3 1.25 2.23 -15.84
N THR A 4 0.11 2.92 -15.94
CA THR A 4 0.08 4.40 -16.02
C THR A 4 0.25 4.98 -14.61
N GLY A 5 1.44 4.78 -14.08
CA GLY A 5 1.92 5.29 -12.81
C GLY A 5 3.39 4.98 -12.81
N SER A 6 4.24 6.00 -12.74
CA SER A 6 5.69 5.82 -12.74
C SER A 6 6.07 4.94 -11.55
N MET A 7 6.24 3.64 -11.80
CA MET A 7 6.76 2.70 -10.85
C MET A 7 8.21 3.12 -10.60
N SER A 8 8.42 3.85 -9.51
CA SER A 8 9.75 4.29 -9.11
C SER A 8 10.61 3.03 -8.90
N PRO A 9 11.90 3.01 -9.33
CA PRO A 9 12.70 1.79 -9.48
C PRO A 9 13.04 1.06 -8.16
N SER A 10 12.45 1.45 -7.04
CA SER A 10 12.70 0.86 -5.74
C SER A 10 11.41 0.79 -4.91
N CYS A 11 10.55 -0.20 -5.21
CA CYS A 11 9.56 -0.84 -4.33
C CYS A 11 9.21 -2.25 -4.91
N GLY A 12 9.16 -3.29 -4.07
CA GLY A 12 9.28 -4.69 -4.51
C GLY A 12 7.99 -5.45 -4.85
N ILE A 13 8.16 -6.57 -5.55
CA ILE A 13 7.12 -7.58 -5.82
C ILE A 13 7.55 -8.87 -5.12
N LEU A 14 6.69 -9.43 -4.28
CA LEU A 14 6.97 -10.63 -3.52
C LEU A 14 5.81 -11.61 -3.66
N GLU A 15 6.13 -12.89 -3.79
CA GLU A 15 5.12 -13.94 -3.88
C GLU A 15 5.08 -14.75 -2.58
N VAL A 16 3.89 -14.94 -2.03
CA VAL A 16 3.65 -15.82 -0.89
C VAL A 16 2.40 -16.63 -1.19
N ASP A 17 2.50 -17.95 -1.14
CA ASP A 17 1.42 -18.87 -1.50
C ASP A 17 0.84 -18.58 -2.91
N ASP A 18 -0.49 -18.49 -2.99
CA ASP A 18 -1.29 -18.17 -4.18
C ASP A 18 -1.48 -16.64 -4.39
N VAL A 19 -0.70 -15.79 -3.73
CA VAL A 19 -0.84 -14.33 -3.75
C VAL A 19 0.44 -13.64 -4.21
N VAL A 20 0.29 -12.61 -5.04
CA VAL A 20 1.36 -11.68 -5.43
C VAL A 20 1.15 -10.36 -4.69
N TYR A 21 2.15 -9.94 -3.92
CA TYR A 21 2.17 -8.68 -3.20
C TYR A 21 2.98 -7.63 -3.95
N PHE A 22 2.40 -6.44 -4.12
CA PHE A 22 3.03 -5.28 -4.72
C PHE A 22 3.24 -4.22 -3.65
N PHE A 23 4.48 -3.83 -3.42
CA PHE A 23 4.83 -2.73 -2.55
C PHE A 23 5.12 -1.51 -3.43
N PHE A 24 4.57 -0.35 -3.08
CA PHE A 24 4.79 0.89 -3.83
C PHE A 24 4.46 2.11 -2.98
N ARG A 25 4.93 3.28 -3.43
CA ARG A 25 4.49 4.59 -2.94
C ARG A 25 3.65 5.29 -3.98
N GLU A 26 2.60 5.98 -3.53
CA GLU A 26 1.74 6.78 -4.40
C GLU A 26 1.31 8.08 -3.71
N ILE A 27 0.80 9.02 -4.50
CA ILE A 27 0.12 10.19 -3.96
C ILE A 27 -1.19 9.71 -3.32
N ALA A 28 -1.34 9.97 -2.04
CA ALA A 28 -2.46 9.54 -1.23
C ALA A 28 -3.72 10.33 -1.60
N VAL A 29 -4.60 9.70 -2.37
CA VAL A 29 -5.86 10.29 -2.84
C VAL A 29 -6.84 10.58 -1.70
N GLU A 30 -6.66 9.97 -0.54
CA GLU A 30 -7.47 10.18 0.66
C GLU A 30 -7.13 11.47 1.42
N PHE A 31 -6.00 12.10 1.10
CA PHE A 31 -5.64 13.40 1.66
C PHE A 31 -6.06 14.49 0.66
N THR A 32 -7.28 15.00 0.81
CA THR A 32 -7.90 16.00 -0.08
C THR A 32 -7.43 17.43 0.16
N GLY A 33 -6.20 17.62 0.66
CA GLY A 33 -5.62 18.94 0.96
C GLY A 33 -4.81 19.54 -0.19
N PHE A 34 -4.38 20.81 -0.03
CA PHE A 34 -3.48 21.49 -0.97
C PHE A 34 -2.11 20.82 -1.10
N MET A 35 -1.64 20.13 -0.04
CA MET A 35 -0.37 19.42 -0.06
C MET A 35 -0.56 17.96 -0.48
N LYS A 36 0.13 17.57 -1.56
CA LYS A 36 0.25 16.17 -1.98
C LYS A 36 1.01 15.40 -0.91
N LYS A 37 0.35 14.42 -0.30
CA LYS A 37 1.01 13.49 0.64
C LYS A 37 1.38 12.22 -0.10
N ILE A 38 2.64 11.82 -0.05
CA ILE A 38 3.07 10.48 -0.51
C ILE A 38 2.82 9.49 0.62
N VAL A 39 2.27 8.32 0.31
CA VAL A 39 2.13 7.20 1.25
C VAL A 39 2.58 5.91 0.61
N SER A 40 2.97 4.96 1.46
CA SER A 40 3.34 3.62 1.06
C SER A 40 2.19 2.64 1.20
N ARG A 41 2.09 1.71 0.25
CA ARG A 41 1.05 0.70 0.20
C ARG A 41 1.61 -0.68 -0.10
N VAL A 42 0.89 -1.66 0.42
CA VAL A 42 0.92 -3.04 -0.07
C VAL A 42 -0.39 -3.29 -0.80
N ALA A 43 -0.29 -3.85 -2.00
CA ALA A 43 -1.43 -4.40 -2.72
C ALA A 43 -1.26 -5.90 -2.90
N GLN A 44 -2.37 -6.61 -3.07
CA GLN A 44 -2.38 -8.03 -3.35
C GLN A 44 -3.24 -8.36 -4.56
N VAL A 45 -2.86 -9.42 -5.27
CA VAL A 45 -3.64 -10.06 -6.34
C VAL A 45 -3.49 -11.57 -6.20
N CYS A 46 -4.58 -12.32 -6.35
CA CYS A 46 -4.51 -13.78 -6.40
C CYS A 46 -3.89 -14.23 -7.72
N LYS A 47 -2.94 -15.17 -7.70
CA LYS A 47 -2.29 -15.74 -8.90
C LYS A 47 -3.28 -16.35 -9.89
N LYS A 48 -4.41 -16.84 -9.37
CA LYS A 48 -5.50 -17.48 -10.13
C LYS A 48 -6.64 -16.51 -10.45
N ASP A 49 -6.41 -15.20 -10.42
CA ASP A 49 -7.40 -14.21 -10.84
C ASP A 49 -7.65 -14.33 -12.35
N LEU A 50 -8.85 -14.80 -12.70
CA LEU A 50 -9.27 -15.02 -14.08
C LEU A 50 -9.86 -13.77 -14.75
N GLY A 51 -9.92 -12.65 -14.02
CA GLY A 51 -10.67 -11.48 -14.43
C GLY A 51 -12.18 -11.62 -14.21
N GLY A 52 -12.91 -10.54 -14.47
CA GLY A 52 -14.37 -10.50 -14.31
C GLY A 52 -15.12 -10.87 -15.58
N SER A 53 -16.45 -10.94 -15.49
CA SER A 53 -17.29 -11.19 -16.68
C SER A 53 -17.40 -9.95 -17.57
N SER A 54 -17.67 -10.18 -18.86
CA SER A 54 -17.99 -9.15 -19.86
C SER A 54 -16.95 -8.01 -19.94
N LEU A 55 -17.26 -6.84 -19.36
CA LEU A 55 -16.41 -5.64 -19.43
C LEU A 55 -15.15 -5.75 -18.56
N LEU A 56 -15.07 -6.77 -17.69
CA LEU A 56 -14.00 -6.94 -16.70
C LEU A 56 -13.03 -8.09 -17.04
N VAL A 57 -13.13 -8.72 -18.22
CA VAL A 57 -12.31 -9.89 -18.62
C VAL A 57 -10.80 -9.64 -18.51
N ASN A 58 -10.35 -8.39 -18.70
CA ASN A 58 -8.94 -8.00 -18.60
C ASN A 58 -8.66 -7.11 -17.38
N LYS A 59 -9.47 -7.21 -16.33
CA LYS A 59 -9.34 -6.42 -15.09
C LYS A 59 -9.22 -7.35 -13.90
N TRP A 60 -8.27 -7.04 -13.01
CA TRP A 60 -8.12 -7.75 -11.75
C TRP A 60 -9.43 -7.69 -10.94
N THR A 61 -9.89 -8.84 -10.47
CA THR A 61 -11.07 -8.96 -9.60
C THR A 61 -10.70 -9.14 -8.13
N THR A 62 -9.44 -9.51 -7.86
CA THR A 62 -8.89 -9.76 -6.53
C THR A 62 -7.94 -8.65 -6.05
N TYR A 63 -7.76 -7.60 -6.85
CA TYR A 63 -6.90 -6.47 -6.50
C TYR A 63 -7.43 -5.71 -5.29
N GLN A 64 -6.60 -5.63 -4.25
CA GLN A 64 -6.85 -4.83 -3.05
C GLN A 64 -5.57 -4.11 -2.63
N LYS A 65 -5.68 -2.93 -2.01
CA LYS A 65 -4.52 -2.18 -1.49
C LYS A 65 -4.78 -1.59 -0.11
N ALA A 66 -3.76 -1.60 0.74
CA ALA A 66 -3.79 -1.06 2.09
C ALA A 66 -2.57 -0.15 2.34
N ARG A 67 -2.72 0.84 3.24
CA ARG A 67 -1.61 1.71 3.66
C ARG A 67 -0.71 0.96 4.63
N LEU A 68 0.60 1.06 4.43
CA LEU A 68 1.60 0.60 5.40
C LEU A 68 1.82 1.69 6.46
N ASN A 69 1.74 1.33 7.73
CA ASN A 69 1.98 2.24 8.84
C ASN A 69 3.36 1.96 9.45
N CYS A 70 4.35 2.77 9.07
CA CYS A 70 5.65 2.80 9.73
C CYS A 70 5.76 4.14 10.47
N SER A 71 5.57 4.13 11.79
CA SER A 71 5.60 5.34 12.61
C SER A 71 6.16 5.10 14.01
N LEU A 72 6.71 6.17 14.59
CA LEU A 72 7.03 6.21 16.01
C LEU A 72 5.80 6.66 16.80
N PRO A 73 5.41 5.94 17.87
CA PRO A 73 4.30 6.33 18.72
C PRO A 73 4.63 7.60 19.52
N GLY A 74 3.61 8.38 19.86
CA GLY A 74 3.74 9.60 20.65
C GLY A 74 2.51 10.49 20.52
N THR A 75 2.49 11.62 21.24
CA THR A 75 1.42 12.63 21.14
C THR A 75 1.28 13.16 19.71
N PHE A 76 2.39 13.26 19.00
CA PHE A 76 2.46 13.58 17.57
C PHE A 76 3.26 12.48 16.87
N PRO A 77 2.59 11.44 16.33
CA PRO A 77 3.28 10.32 15.70
C PRO A 77 4.13 10.78 14.52
N PHE A 78 5.37 10.31 14.45
CA PHE A 78 6.28 10.59 13.35
C PHE A 78 6.20 9.47 12.30
N TYR A 79 5.80 9.79 11.07
CA TYR A 79 5.55 8.81 10.00
C TYR A 79 6.70 8.75 9.00
N PHE A 80 7.13 7.53 8.66
CA PHE A 80 8.00 7.23 7.53
C PHE A 80 7.12 6.74 6.38
N ASP A 81 6.61 7.68 5.59
CA ASP A 81 5.55 7.41 4.62
C ASP A 81 6.08 6.91 3.26
N GLU A 82 7.39 6.91 3.01
CA GLU A 82 7.99 6.60 1.70
C GLU A 82 8.88 5.34 1.72
N ILE A 83 8.33 4.21 1.31
CA ILE A 83 9.03 2.93 1.18
C ILE A 83 10.08 3.01 0.07
N GLN A 84 11.25 2.45 0.36
CA GLN A 84 12.42 2.39 -0.51
C GLN A 84 12.76 0.96 -0.93
N ASP A 85 12.59 -0.02 -0.05
CA ASP A 85 12.85 -1.43 -0.37
C ASP A 85 12.03 -2.37 0.54
N VAL A 86 11.87 -3.63 0.13
CA VAL A 86 11.19 -4.68 0.89
C VAL A 86 11.81 -6.04 0.65
N GLN A 87 11.94 -6.82 1.71
CA GLN A 87 12.41 -8.21 1.68
C GLN A 87 11.49 -9.10 2.50
N LEU A 88 11.32 -10.36 2.08
CA LEU A 88 10.60 -11.38 2.84
C LEU A 88 11.60 -12.27 3.59
N VAL A 89 11.45 -12.38 4.90
CA VAL A 89 12.25 -13.29 5.74
C VAL A 89 11.30 -13.96 6.73
N ASN A 90 11.24 -15.31 6.73
CA ASN A 90 10.43 -16.13 7.65
C ASN A 90 9.00 -15.57 7.85
N ASP A 91 8.24 -15.45 6.76
CA ASP A 91 6.86 -14.94 6.74
C ASP A 91 6.67 -13.50 7.27
N THR A 92 7.74 -12.69 7.21
CA THR A 92 7.71 -11.29 7.60
C THR A 92 8.30 -10.41 6.51
N PHE A 93 7.53 -9.41 6.09
CA PHE A 93 7.99 -8.34 5.21
C PHE A 93 8.76 -7.31 6.01
N TYR A 94 10.05 -7.18 5.75
CA TYR A 94 10.89 -6.11 6.27
C TYR A 94 10.99 -5.04 5.21
N ALA A 95 10.50 -3.84 5.51
CA ALA A 95 10.45 -2.73 4.57
C ALA A 95 11.21 -1.51 5.12
N LEU A 96 12.06 -0.92 4.26
CA LEU A 96 12.80 0.31 4.53
C LEU A 96 11.95 1.51 4.10
N PHE A 97 11.80 2.49 4.98
CA PHE A 97 11.06 3.73 4.73
C PHE A 97 11.93 4.95 5.01
N ILE A 98 11.60 6.06 4.35
CA ILE A 98 12.09 7.40 4.66
C ILE A 98 10.93 8.33 4.99
N SER A 99 11.22 9.40 5.73
CA SER A 99 10.26 10.49 6.00
C SER A 99 9.99 11.31 4.73
N SER A 100 8.74 11.77 4.59
CA SER A 100 8.29 12.53 3.40
C SER A 100 8.62 14.03 3.44
N THR A 101 9.40 14.49 4.43
CA THR A 101 9.68 15.90 4.65
C THR A 101 11.05 16.29 4.07
N ASN A 102 11.07 17.34 3.25
CA ASN A 102 12.25 17.93 2.62
C ASN A 102 13.23 18.61 3.61
N GLY A 103 13.46 18.05 4.79
CA GLY A 103 14.30 18.69 5.82
C GLY A 103 14.54 17.88 7.11
N SER A 104 13.89 16.74 7.29
CA SER A 104 14.22 15.80 8.38
C SER A 104 14.53 14.46 7.75
N SER A 105 15.80 14.11 7.63
CA SER A 105 16.26 12.85 7.05
C SER A 105 16.21 11.75 8.10
N GLY A 106 15.06 11.08 8.20
CA GLY A 106 14.90 9.88 9.02
C GLY A 106 14.62 8.68 8.14
N SER A 107 15.28 7.55 8.43
CA SER A 107 14.92 6.25 7.87
C SER A 107 14.48 5.30 8.98
N ALA A 108 13.63 4.34 8.63
CA ALA A 108 13.18 3.30 9.53
C ALA A 108 12.98 1.99 8.78
N ILE A 109 13.21 0.87 9.47
CA ILE A 109 12.83 -0.46 8.99
C ILE A 109 11.63 -0.90 9.83
N CYS A 110 10.52 -1.19 9.17
CA CYS A 110 9.32 -1.74 9.80
C CYS A 110 9.09 -3.18 9.33
N ALA A 111 8.59 -4.01 10.23
CA ALA A 111 8.28 -5.41 9.99
C ALA A 111 6.76 -5.62 9.96
N PHE A 112 6.27 -6.29 8.93
CA PHE A 112 4.86 -6.65 8.76
C PHE A 112 4.77 -8.15 8.52
N THR A 113 4.14 -8.89 9.43
CA THR A 113 3.95 -10.33 9.22
C THR A 113 3.00 -10.54 8.05
N VAL A 114 3.21 -11.59 7.26
CA VAL A 114 2.30 -12.00 6.18
C VAL A 114 0.87 -12.13 6.73
N GLN A 115 0.72 -12.69 7.92
CA GLN A 115 -0.59 -12.83 8.57
C GLN A 115 -1.26 -11.47 8.84
N SER A 116 -0.52 -10.48 9.38
CA SER A 116 -1.09 -9.15 9.64
C SER A 116 -1.58 -8.45 8.36
N VAL A 117 -0.90 -8.68 7.24
CA VAL A 117 -1.31 -8.17 5.93
C VAL A 117 -2.55 -8.91 5.42
N LYS A 118 -2.59 -10.25 5.55
CA LYS A 118 -3.76 -11.06 5.21
C LYS A 118 -4.99 -10.64 6.03
N ASP A 119 -4.82 -10.46 7.34
CA ASP A 119 -5.88 -10.01 8.25
C ASP A 119 -6.42 -8.64 7.87
N ARG A 120 -5.54 -7.71 7.45
CA ARG A 120 -5.96 -6.39 6.98
C ARG A 120 -6.84 -6.44 5.74
N PHE A 121 -6.66 -7.41 4.85
CA PHE A 121 -7.55 -7.59 3.70
C PHE A 121 -8.80 -8.41 4.04
N ALA A 122 -8.71 -9.26 5.06
CA ALA A 122 -9.83 -10.08 5.54
C ALA A 122 -10.85 -9.28 6.37
N ASP A 123 -10.43 -8.18 7.01
CA ASP A 123 -11.32 -7.33 7.85
C ASP A 123 -12.48 -6.69 7.07
N ARG A 124 -12.39 -6.61 5.73
CA ARG A 124 -13.36 -5.99 4.82
C ARG A 124 -13.75 -4.55 5.20
N VAL A 125 -12.93 -3.85 5.98
CA VAL A 125 -13.10 -2.43 6.30
C VAL A 125 -12.49 -1.61 5.17
N TYR A 126 -13.30 -1.39 4.14
CA TYR A 126 -12.94 -0.60 2.97
C TYR A 126 -13.16 0.88 3.24
N LYS A 127 -12.48 1.73 2.47
CA LYS A 127 -12.77 3.17 2.44
C LYS A 127 -13.54 3.49 1.17
N TYR A 128 -14.65 4.19 1.29
CA TYR A 128 -15.43 4.66 0.16
C TYR A 128 -15.52 6.19 0.16
N ARG A 129 -15.82 6.73 -1.01
CA ARG A 129 -16.05 8.16 -1.20
C ARG A 129 -17.17 8.33 -2.21
N GLU A 130 -18.22 9.07 -1.83
CA GLU A 130 -19.41 9.27 -2.67
C GLU A 130 -19.15 10.15 -3.89
N THR A 131 -18.43 11.26 -3.71
CA THR A 131 -18.10 12.21 -4.79
C THR A 131 -16.60 12.52 -4.80
N LEU A 132 -16.07 13.09 -5.89
CA LEU A 132 -14.65 13.43 -5.96
C LEU A 132 -14.20 14.44 -4.90
N THR A 133 -15.13 15.16 -4.27
CA THR A 133 -14.88 16.16 -3.23
C THR A 133 -15.19 15.67 -1.81
N SER A 134 -15.89 14.53 -1.66
CA SER A 134 -16.22 13.97 -0.34
C SER A 134 -14.97 13.50 0.42
N VAL A 135 -15.04 13.45 1.75
CA VAL A 135 -14.02 12.79 2.58
C VAL A 135 -14.21 11.28 2.48
N TYR A 136 -13.12 10.51 2.58
CA TYR A 136 -13.19 9.05 2.63
C TYR A 136 -13.77 8.59 3.98
N SER A 137 -14.82 7.78 3.92
CA SER A 137 -15.46 7.16 5.08
C SER A 137 -15.20 5.64 5.07
N PRO A 138 -15.18 4.98 6.23
CA PRO A 138 -15.29 3.53 6.29
C PRO A 138 -16.60 3.08 5.61
N LEU A 139 -16.52 2.04 4.79
CA LEU A 139 -17.69 1.37 4.21
C LEU A 139 -18.33 0.45 5.24
#